data_AF-A0A0C2GKP5-F1
#
_entry.id   AF-A0A0C2GKP5-F1
#
_cell.length_a   1.000
_cell.length_b   1.000
_cell.length_c   1.000
_cell.angle_alpha   90.00
_cell.angle_beta   90.00
_cell.angle_gamma   90.00
#
_symmetry.space_group_name_H-M   'P 1'
#
loop_
_entity.id
_entity.type
_entity.pdbx_description
1 polymer ?
#
loop_
_entity_poly.entity_id
_entity_poly.type
_entity_poly.pdbx_seq_one_letter_code
_entity_poly.pdbx_strand_id
1 'polypeptide(L)' 'MIPDDVYYNTTLGSEMISFVDLYVLNQHYKCSEKCKNKPTATCANGRFPHPHKCVKCICPSGYGGPLCDRRSNLDRNR' A
#
# COMPACT_ATOMS: atom_id res chain seq x y z
N MET A 1 -0.24 16.28 -10.53
CA MET A 1 1.05 16.97 -10.80
C MET A 1 1.11 17.14 -12.30
N ILE A 2 1.28 18.37 -12.82
CA ILE A 2 1.24 18.64 -14.27
C ILE A 2 2.62 19.19 -14.67
N PRO A 3 3.29 18.60 -15.67
CA PRO A 3 4.59 19.07 -16.14
C PRO A 3 4.41 20.33 -16.98
N ASP A 4 5.46 21.16 -17.01
CA ASP A 4 5.47 22.42 -17.78
C ASP A 4 5.50 22.15 -19.30
N ASP A 5 6.18 21.08 -19.72
CA ASP A 5 6.28 20.68 -21.13
C ASP A 5 5.34 19.49 -21.45
N VAL A 6 4.47 19.70 -22.43
CA VAL A 6 3.44 18.77 -22.93
C VAL A 6 4.03 17.44 -23.39
N TYR A 7 5.27 17.41 -23.91
CA TYR A 7 5.91 16.17 -24.35
C TYR A 7 6.18 15.19 -23.19
N TYR A 8 6.22 15.69 -21.95
CA TYR A 8 6.46 14.89 -20.75
C TYR A 8 5.17 14.50 -20.01
N ASN A 9 3.99 14.82 -20.54
CA ASN A 9 2.71 14.45 -19.92
C ASN A 9 2.57 12.94 -19.68
N THR A 10 3.18 12.10 -20.53
CA THR A 10 3.15 10.64 -20.40
C THR A 10 4.24 10.06 -19.49
N THR A 11 5.23 10.87 -19.10
CA THR A 11 6.36 10.39 -18.27
C THR A 11 6.13 10.52 -16.78
N LEU A 12 5.06 11.20 -16.34
CA LEU A 12 4.74 11.34 -14.90
C LEU A 12 4.32 10.05 -14.21
N GLY A 13 4.13 8.97 -14.95
CA GLY A 13 3.60 7.72 -14.41
C GLY A 13 2.13 7.84 -14.03
N SER A 14 1.71 7.02 -13.08
CA SER A 14 0.31 6.95 -12.62
C SER A 14 -0.03 8.14 -11.72
N GLU A 15 -1.20 8.76 -11.91
CA GLU A 15 -1.75 9.73 -10.94
C GLU A 15 -1.97 9.10 -9.55
N MET A 16 -2.21 7.80 -9.51
CA MET A 16 -2.40 7.05 -8.27
C MET A 16 -1.09 6.45 -7.79
N ILE A 17 -0.80 6.62 -6.50
CA ILE A 17 0.31 5.94 -5.83
C ILE A 17 0.09 4.44 -5.94
N SER A 18 1.03 3.73 -6.55
CA SER A 18 0.95 2.28 -6.65
C SER A 18 1.28 1.64 -5.30
N PHE A 19 0.86 0.39 -5.12
CA PHE A 19 1.26 -0.37 -3.95
C PHE A 19 2.79 -0.53 -3.85
N VAL A 20 3.49 -0.60 -5.00
CA VAL A 20 4.95 -0.72 -5.05
C VAL A 20 5.62 0.56 -4.54
N ASP A 21 5.08 1.73 -4.86
CA ASP A 21 5.62 3.00 -4.35
C ASP A 21 5.51 3.05 -2.82
N LEU A 22 4.33 2.69 -2.29
CA LEU A 22 4.11 2.56 -0.85
C LEU A 22 5.02 1.52 -0.21
N TYR A 23 5.27 0.39 -0.87
CA TYR A 23 6.18 -0.65 -0.42
C TYR A 23 7.59 -0.11 -0.26
N VAL A 24 8.14 0.50 -1.32
CA VAL A 24 9.53 0.98 -1.36
C VAL A 24 9.72 2.06 -0.30
N LEU A 25 8.78 3.00 -0.19
CA LEU A 25 8.82 4.05 0.84
C LEU A 25 8.79 3.47 2.25
N ASN A 26 7.85 2.55 2.54
CA ASN A 26 7.75 1.95 3.87
C ASN A 26 9.00 1.15 4.23
N GLN A 27 9.62 0.46 3.26
CA GLN A 27 10.86 -0.26 3.48
C GLN A 27 12.03 0.70 3.71
N HIS A 28 12.16 1.74 2.89
CA HIS A 28 13.23 2.73 2.97
C HIS A 28 13.23 3.46 4.33
N TYR A 29 12.05 3.88 4.80
CA TYR A 29 11.90 4.53 6.09
C TYR A 29 11.72 3.55 7.26
N LYS A 30 11.90 2.24 7.02
CA LYS A 30 11.83 1.19 8.04
C LYS A 30 10.53 1.24 8.87
N CYS A 31 9.40 1.50 8.22
CA CYS A 31 8.10 1.67 8.86
C CYS A 31 7.65 0.42 9.66
N SER A 32 8.09 -0.77 9.27
CA SER A 32 7.85 -2.03 9.97
C SER A 32 8.46 -2.07 11.39
N GLU A 33 9.54 -1.32 11.63
CA GLU A 33 10.22 -1.25 12.93
C GLU A 33 9.32 -0.68 14.02
N LYS A 34 8.36 0.19 13.66
CA LYS A 34 7.40 0.79 14.60
C LYS A 34 6.50 -0.25 15.29
N CYS A 35 6.41 -1.44 14.72
CA CYS A 35 5.59 -2.53 15.21
C CYS A 35 6.37 -3.64 15.93
N LYS A 36 7.71 -3.56 16.02
CA LYS A 36 8.55 -4.62 16.61
C LYS A 36 8.15 -5.07 18.02
N ASN A 37 7.74 -4.13 18.88
CA ASN A 37 7.37 -4.43 20.27
C ASN A 37 5.84 -4.54 20.46
N LYS A 38 5.09 -4.72 19.37
CA LYS A 38 3.63 -4.76 19.37
C LYS A 38 3.14 -6.03 18.68
N PRO A 39 1.94 -6.52 19.03
CA PRO A 39 1.29 -7.56 18.25
C PRO A 39 1.17 -7.09 16.80
N THR A 40 1.78 -7.87 15.90
CA THR A 40 1.92 -7.53 14.49
C THR A 40 1.19 -8.56 13.64
N ALA A 41 0.40 -8.09 12.69
CA ALA A 41 -0.33 -8.93 11.76
C ALA A 41 0.61 -9.62 10.77
N THR A 42 0.39 -10.93 10.56
CA THR A 42 1.00 -11.68 9.47
C THR A 42 0.18 -11.45 8.20
N CYS A 43 0.63 -10.51 7.38
CA CYS A 43 -0.07 -10.15 6.16
C CYS A 43 0.11 -11.18 5.05
N ALA A 44 -0.96 -11.48 4.30
CA ALA A 44 -0.90 -12.38 3.16
C ALA A 44 -0.15 -11.75 1.98
N ASN A 45 0.43 -12.59 1.12
CA ASN A 45 1.05 -12.20 -0.16
C ASN A 45 2.19 -11.18 -0.03
N GLY A 46 3.00 -11.27 1.04
CA GLY A 46 4.19 -10.43 1.22
C GLY A 46 3.89 -8.95 1.49
N ARG A 47 2.71 -8.64 2.05
CA ARG A 47 2.30 -7.27 2.39
C ARG A 47 2.84 -6.81 3.74
N PHE A 48 2.67 -5.53 4.03
CA PHE A 48 3.24 -4.86 5.19
C PHE A 48 2.19 -4.57 6.25
N PRO A 49 2.53 -4.72 7.54
CA PRO A 49 1.72 -4.18 8.62
C PRO A 49 1.61 -2.66 8.50
N HIS A 50 0.44 -2.14 8.86
CA HIS A 50 0.21 -0.71 8.90
C HIS A 50 1.06 -0.08 10.02
N PRO A 51 1.91 0.93 9.75
CA PRO A 51 2.90 1.42 10.70
C PRO A 51 2.30 2.00 11.99
N HIS A 52 1.07 2.50 11.93
CA HIS A 52 0.33 2.97 13.11
C HIS A 52 -0.63 1.94 13.71
N LYS A 53 -1.01 0.91 12.93
CA LYS A 53 -2.03 -0.08 13.30
C LYS A 53 -1.47 -1.47 13.02
N CYS A 54 -0.52 -1.89 13.85
CA CYS A 54 0.30 -3.10 13.63
C CYS A 54 -0.51 -4.40 13.42
N VAL A 55 -1.76 -4.43 13.87
CA VAL A 55 -2.69 -5.57 13.70
C VAL A 55 -3.49 -5.55 12.39
N LYS A 56 -3.25 -4.56 11.52
CA LYS A 56 -3.90 -4.44 10.21
C LYS A 56 -2.84 -4.30 9.12
N CYS A 57 -3.10 -4.86 7.95
CA CYS A 57 -2.21 -4.80 6.80
C CYS A 57 -2.61 -3.70 5.81
N ILE A 58 -1.62 -3.18 5.09
CA ILE A 58 -1.85 -2.32 3.92
C ILE A 58 -2.09 -3.23 2.72
N CYS A 59 -3.27 -3.10 2.08
CA CYS A 59 -3.66 -3.95 0.97
C CYS A 59 -3.52 -3.20 -0.37
N PRO A 60 -2.89 -3.77 -1.42
CA PRO A 60 -3.13 -3.35 -2.80
C PRO A 60 -4.62 -3.40 -3.16
N SER A 61 -4.97 -2.60 -4.16
CA SER A 61 -6.30 -2.56 -4.77
C SER A 61 -6.80 -3.95 -5.16
N GLY A 62 -8.09 -4.22 -4.95
CA GLY A 62 -8.72 -5.53 -5.22
C GLY A 62 -8.68 -6.51 -4.04
N TYR A 63 -8.00 -6.16 -2.94
CA TYR A 63 -7.90 -7.01 -1.74
C TYR A 63 -8.35 -6.28 -0.48
N GLY A 64 -8.89 -7.04 0.46
CA GLY A 64 -9.44 -6.52 1.71
C GLY A 64 -9.33 -7.51 2.87
N GLY A 65 -9.92 -7.12 4.00
CA GLY A 65 -9.73 -7.81 5.28
C GLY A 65 -8.52 -7.30 6.08
N PRO A 66 -8.39 -7.69 7.35
CA PRO A 66 -7.29 -7.24 8.22
C PRO A 66 -5.93 -7.77 7.77
N LEU A 67 -5.89 -8.95 7.14
CA LEU A 67 -4.66 -9.60 6.67
C LEU A 67 -4.49 -9.55 5.14
N CYS A 68 -5.41 -8.88 4.45
CA CYS A 68 -5.48 -8.84 2.98
C CYS A 68 -5.55 -10.21 2.29
N ASP A 69 -6.16 -11.17 2.97
CA ASP A 69 -6.38 -12.56 2.56
C ASP A 69 -7.63 -12.75 1.69
N ARG A 70 -8.43 -11.69 1.53
CA ARG A 70 -9.73 -11.74 0.83
C ARG A 70 -9.77 -10.73 -0.29
N ARG A 71 -10.63 -10.96 -1.28
CA ARG A 71 -10.96 -9.95 -2.30
C ARG A 71 -11.71 -8.79 -1.65
N SER A 72 -11.43 -7.57 -2.08
CA SER A 72 -12.18 -6.41 -1.60
C SER A 72 -13.60 -6.48 -2.13
N ASN A 73 -14.60 -6.51 -1.24
CA ASN A 73 -16.02 -6.42 -1.62
C ASN A 73 -16.41 -5.02 -2.17
N LEU A 74 -15.45 -4.12 -2.38
CA LEU A 74 -15.66 -2.79 -2.95
C LEU A 74 -15.95 -2.82 -4.47
N ASP A 75 -15.74 -3.96 -5.15
CA ASP A 75 -16.13 -4.12 -6.56
C ASP A 75 -17.60 -4.55 -6.75
N ARG A 76 -18.41 -4.62 -5.68
CA ARG A 76 -19.85 -4.96 -5.78
C ARG A 76 -20.77 -3.73 -5.88
N ASN A 77 -20.24 -2.53 -6.11
CA ASN A 77 -21.04 -1.32 -6.31
C ASN A 77 -20.25 -0.19 -7.01
N ARG A 78 -19.69 -0.47 -8.19
CA ARG A 78 -19.33 0.57 -9.16
C ARG A 78 -19.76 0.13 -10.55
#